data_AF-A0A8J6T7L8-F1
#
_entry.id   AF-A0A8J6T7L8-F1
#
_cell.length_a   1.000
_cell.length_b   1.000
_cell.length_c   1.000
_cell.angle_alpha   90.00
_cell.angle_beta   90.00
_cell.angle_gamma   90.00
#
_symmetry.space_group_name_H-M   'P 1'
#
loop_
_entity.id
_entity.type
_entity.pdbx_description
1 polymer ?
#
loop_
_entity_poly.entity_id
_entity_poly.type
_entity_poly.pdbx_seq_one_letter_code
_entity_poly.pdbx_strand_id
1 'polypeptide(L)' 'MPESTLLVLPWDPHYHDQEIEVEVEGLEKRAASLGKPFSRLWYSEGVWRPIILG' A
#
# COMPACT_ATOMS: atom_id res chain seq x y z
N MET A 1 10.27 13.24 -3.88
CA MET A 1 9.03 12.51 -4.24
C MET A 1 7.87 13.25 -3.59
N PRO A 2 6.70 13.41 -4.24
CA PRO A 2 5.52 13.86 -3.50
C PRO A 2 5.31 12.92 -2.31
N GLU A 3 5.04 13.49 -1.14
CA GLU A 3 4.91 12.75 0.11
C GLU A 3 3.80 11.70 -0.05
N SER A 4 4.19 10.42 0.04
CA SER A 4 3.25 9.29 -0.06
C SER A 4 3.05 8.72 1.33
N THR A 5 1.88 8.13 1.58
CA THR A 5 1.52 7.61 2.90
C THR A 5 1.19 6.13 2.82
N LEU A 6 1.84 5.36 3.68
CA LEU A 6 1.47 3.98 3.97
C LEU A 6 0.41 3.95 5.08
N LEU A 7 -0.61 3.11 4.89
CA LEU A 7 -1.56 2.78 5.95
C LEU A 7 -1.21 1.42 6.53
N VAL A 8 -1.19 1.34 7.86
CA VAL A 8 -1.08 0.08 8.62
C VAL A 8 -2.35 -0.04 9.45
N LEU A 9 -3.10 -1.12 9.25
CA LEU A 9 -4.43 -1.33 9.78
C LEU A 9 -4.41 -2.40 10.89
N PRO A 10 -5.39 -2.40 11.83
CA PRO A 10 -5.38 -3.28 13.00
C PRO A 10 -5.30 -4.79 12.72
N TRP A 11 -5.60 -5.21 11.49
CA TRP A 11 -5.55 -6.61 11.06
C TRP A 11 -4.30 -6.95 10.23
N ASP A 12 -3.43 -5.96 9.95
CA ASP A 12 -2.17 -6.23 9.28
C ASP A 12 -1.21 -6.96 10.24
N PRO A 13 -0.44 -7.96 9.77
CA PRO A 13 0.51 -8.68 10.62
C PRO A 13 1.51 -7.77 11.33
N HIS A 14 1.84 -6.64 10.70
CA HIS A 14 2.82 -5.67 11.17
C HIS A 14 2.23 -4.55 12.04
N TYR A 15 0.94 -4.61 12.41
CA TYR A 15 0.27 -3.52 13.14
C TYR A 15 0.91 -3.18 14.49
N HIS A 16 1.55 -4.15 15.13
CA HIS A 16 2.20 -3.98 16.43
C HIS A 16 3.71 -3.70 16.34
N ASP A 17 4.27 -3.66 15.13
CA ASP A 17 5.69 -3.46 14.93
C ASP A 17 6.03 -1.97 15.12
N GLN A 18 7.13 -1.69 15.83
CA GLN A 18 7.59 -0.31 16.05
C GLN A 18 8.22 0.29 14.79
N GLU A 19 8.81 -0.55 13.95
CA GLU A 19 9.39 -0.20 12.66
C GLU A 19 8.94 -1.21 11.62
N ILE A 20 8.57 -0.72 10.44
CA ILE A 20 8.12 -1.55 9.32
C ILE A 20 8.95 -1.16 8.11
N GLU A 21 9.68 -2.13 7.57
CA GLU A 21 10.39 -1.95 6.31
C GLU A 21 9.46 -2.31 5.15
N VAL A 22 9.33 -1.40 4.18
CA VAL A 22 8.46 -1.59 3.02
C VAL A 22 9.20 -1.24 1.75
N GLU A 23 9.23 -2.17 0.81
CA GLU A 23 9.67 -1.92 -0.55
C GLU A 23 8.60 -1.09 -1.27
N VAL A 24 8.92 0.19 -1.51
CA VAL A 24 8.02 1.14 -2.17
C VAL A 24 8.28 1.28 -3.67
N GLU A 25 9.35 0.67 -4.18
CA GLU A 25 9.72 0.76 -5.58
C GLU A 25 8.68 0.10 -6.48
N GLY A 26 8.11 0.88 -7.41
CA GLY A 26 7.16 0.38 -8.39
C GLY A 26 5.77 0.05 -7.84
N LEU A 27 5.46 0.37 -6.58
CA LEU A 27 4.10 0.19 -6.02
C LEU A 27 3.05 0.90 -6.87
N GLU A 28 3.37 2.08 -7.39
CA GLU A 28 2.48 2.85 -8.27
C GLU A 28 2.12 2.10 -9.56
N LYS A 29 2.98 1.17 -10.01
CA LYS A 29 2.77 0.34 -11.20
C LYS A 29 2.01 -0.95 -10.90
N ARG A 30 1.84 -1.31 -9.62
CA ARG A 30 1.19 -2.56 -9.15
C ARG A 30 -0.28 -2.36 -8.75
N ALA A 31 -0.92 -1.31 -9.28
CA ALA A 31 -2.32 -1.04 -9.00
C ALA A 31 -3.22 -2.21 -9.45
N ALA A 32 -4.13 -2.64 -8.57
CA ALA A 32 -5.10 -3.67 -8.85
C ALA A 32 -6.14 -3.17 -9.87
N SER A 33 -6.50 -4.03 -10.81
CA SER A 33 -7.65 -3.80 -11.68
C SER A 33 -8.97 -3.86 -10.90
N LEU A 34 -10.02 -3.23 -11.43
CA LEU A 34 -11.34 -3.26 -10.82
C LEU A 34 -11.83 -4.71 -10.57
N GLY A 35 -12.41 -4.93 -9.39
CA GLY A 35 -12.95 -6.22 -8.97
C GLY A 35 -11.89 -7.27 -8.59
N LYS A 36 -10.60 -6.94 -8.58
CA LYS A 36 -9.55 -7.84 -8.11
C LYS A 36 -9.31 -7.66 -6.60
N PRO A 37 -9.03 -8.75 -5.87
CA PRO A 37 -8.54 -8.65 -4.50
C PRO A 37 -7.26 -7.82 -4.42
N PHE A 38 -7.09 -7.11 -3.31
CA PHE A 38 -5.91 -6.31 -2.99
C PHE A 38 -5.57 -6.51 -1.52
N SER A 39 -4.31 -6.26 -1.14
CA SER A 39 -3.89 -6.37 0.26
C SER A 39 -3.81 -5.03 0.97
N ARG A 40 -3.51 -3.95 0.23
CA ARG A 40 -3.23 -2.62 0.80
C ARG A 40 -3.76 -1.50 -0.08
N LEU A 41 -4.00 -0.34 0.52
CA LEU A 41 -4.25 0.92 -0.16
C LEU A 41 -3.01 1.81 -0.06
N TRP A 42 -2.65 2.47 -1.15
CA TRP A 42 -1.52 3.38 -1.22
C TRP A 42 -1.99 4.75 -1.70
N TYR A 43 -1.69 5.82 -0.94
CA TYR A 43 -1.99 7.17 -1.37
C TYR A 43 -0.84 7.75 -2.17
N SER A 44 -1.10 8.04 -3.44
CA SER A 44 -0.12 8.63 -4.36
C SER A 44 -0.81 9.64 -5.26
N GLU A 45 -0.21 10.82 -5.38
CA GLU A 45 -0.65 11.88 -6.31
C GLU A 45 -2.13 12.26 -6.15
N GLY A 46 -2.62 12.32 -4.91
CA GLY A 46 -4.01 12.71 -4.65
C GLY A 46 -5.03 11.58 -4.71
N VAL A 47 -4.61 10.34 -4.99
CA VAL A 47 -5.52 9.20 -5.20
C VAL A 47 -5.09 7.98 -4.38
N TRP A 48 -6.06 7.35 -3.72
CA TRP A 48 -5.89 6.04 -3.08
C TRP A 48 -5.95 4.93 -4.12
N ARG A 49 -4.88 4.14 -4.24
CA ARG A 49 -4.73 3.06 -5.22
C ARG A 49 -4.67 1.70 -4.50
N PRO A 50 -5.51 0.72 -4.86
CA PRO A 50 -5.41 -0.63 -4.32
C PRO A 50 -4.19 -1.34 -4.92
N ILE A 51 -3.41 -2.03 -4.10
CA ILE A 51 -2.18 -2.72 -4.53
C ILE A 51 -2.37 -4.23 -4.40
N ILE A 52 -2.03 -4.98 -5.46
CA ILE A 52 -2.05 -6.44 -5.44
C ILE A 52 -0.88 -7.00 -4.63
N LEU A 53 -1.13 -8.11 -3.93
CA LEU A 53 -0.06 -9.04 -3.57
C LEU A 53 0.61 -9.51 -4.86
N GLY A 54 1.92 -9.50 -4.87
CA GLY A 54 2.76 -10.06 -5.92
C GLY A 54 3.84 -10.87 -5.24
#